data_AF-A0A2E7MXK5-F1
#
_entry.id   AF-A0A2E7MXK5-F1
#
_cell.length_a   1.000
_cell.length_b   1.000
_cell.length_c   1.000
_cell.angle_alpha   90.00
_cell.angle_beta   90.00
_cell.angle_gamma   90.00
#
_symmetry.space_group_name_H-M   'P 1'
#
loop_
_entity.id
_entity.type
_entity.pdbx_description
1 polymer ?
#
loop_
_entity_poly.entity_id
_entity_poly.type
_entity_poly.pdbx_seq_one_letter_code
_entity_poly.pdbx_strand_id
1 'polypeptide(L)' 'MTEEQIVDTWSLFKEYIDKKQTEVVAEKFVDMLADYGVSDETLMAALGSSSSLDYAINYYLDSDDDYDEDDYDEDY' A
#
# COMPACT_ATOMS: atom_id res chain seq x y z
N MET A 1 -7.07 8.09 -8.19
CA MET A 1 -6.51 9.04 -7.20
C MET A 1 -5.13 9.44 -7.68
N THR A 2 -4.63 10.66 -7.40
CA THR A 2 -3.24 11.05 -7.76
C THR A 2 -2.28 10.82 -6.60
N GLU A 3 -0.98 10.74 -6.88
CA GLU A 3 0.10 10.68 -5.87
C GLU A 3 -0.05 11.77 -4.81
N GLU A 4 -0.19 13.04 -5.22
CA GLU A 4 -0.35 14.18 -4.31
C GLU A 4 -1.55 13.97 -3.36
N GLN A 5 -2.67 13.46 -3.88
CA GLN A 5 -3.86 13.20 -3.06
C GLN A 5 -3.63 12.06 -2.06
N ILE A 6 -2.88 11.02 -2.43
CA ILE A 6 -2.50 9.92 -1.53
C ILE A 6 -1.66 10.49 -0.37
N VAL A 7 -0.61 11.23 -0.71
CA VAL A 7 0.35 11.78 0.26
C VAL A 7 -0.31 12.79 1.18
N ASP A 8 -1.13 13.70 0.65
CA ASP A 8 -1.82 14.72 1.43
C ASP A 8 -2.84 14.09 2.39
N THR A 9 -3.62 13.11 1.91
CA THR A 9 -4.60 12.40 2.72
C THR A 9 -3.90 11.64 3.84
N TRP A 10 -2.86 10.86 3.52
CA TRP A 10 -2.10 10.12 4.53
C TRP A 10 -1.45 11.06 5.56
N SER A 11 -0.82 12.13 5.10
CA SER A 11 -0.16 13.11 5.96
C SER A 11 -1.14 13.84 6.89
N LEU A 12 -2.38 14.05 6.47
CA LEU A 12 -3.43 14.60 7.33
C LEU A 12 -3.88 13.59 8.40
N PHE A 13 -4.18 12.35 8.00
CA PHE A 13 -4.76 11.36 8.91
C PHE A 13 -3.75 10.76 9.88
N LYS A 14 -2.48 10.60 9.49
CA LYS A 14 -1.43 10.02 10.35
C LYS A 14 -1.24 10.76 11.67
N GLU A 15 -1.49 12.07 11.69
CA GLU A 15 -1.39 12.91 12.90
C GLU A 15 -2.46 12.57 13.96
N TYR A 16 -3.51 11.85 13.56
CA TYR A 16 -4.62 11.43 14.43
C TYR A 16 -4.63 9.93 14.72
N ILE A 17 -3.64 9.18 14.22
CA ILE A 17 -3.52 7.74 14.42
C ILE A 17 -2.57 7.46 15.60
N ASP A 18 -2.95 6.53 16.48
CA ASP A 18 -2.04 6.06 17.53
C ASP A 18 -0.78 5.44 16.91
N LYS A 19 0.39 5.80 17.42
CA LYS A 19 1.69 5.35 16.87
C LYS A 19 1.82 3.82 16.78
N LYS A 20 1.15 3.07 17.66
CA LYS A 20 1.14 1.60 17.65
C LYS A 20 0.26 1.00 16.56
N GLN A 21 -0.57 1.83 15.93
CA GLN A 21 -1.53 1.43 14.91
C GLN A 21 -1.15 1.99 13.54
N THR A 22 -0.19 2.92 13.46
CA THR A 22 0.17 3.61 12.21
C THR A 22 0.53 2.66 11.08
N GLU A 23 1.26 1.58 11.35
CA GLU A 23 1.65 0.57 10.34
C GLU A 23 0.42 -0.17 9.80
N VAL A 24 -0.39 -0.76 10.69
CA VAL A 24 -1.62 -1.48 10.32
C VAL A 24 -2.61 -0.58 9.57
N VAL A 25 -2.74 0.68 9.98
CA VAL A 25 -3.63 1.63 9.29
C VAL A 25 -3.06 2.05 7.93
N ALA A 26 -1.73 2.12 7.77
CA ALA A 26 -1.09 2.38 6.49
C ALA A 26 -1.36 1.23 5.51
N GLU A 27 -1.20 -0.01 5.95
CA GLU A 27 -1.54 -1.21 5.15
C GLU A 27 -3.00 -1.16 4.70
N LYS A 28 -3.95 -0.96 5.63
CA LYS A 28 -5.37 -0.89 5.29
C LYS A 28 -5.72 0.30 4.39
N PHE A 29 -4.96 1.39 4.48
CA PHE A 29 -5.11 2.52 3.58
C PHE A 29 -4.67 2.12 2.16
N VAL A 30 -3.50 1.51 2.00
CA VAL A 30 -3.01 1.01 0.70
C VAL A 30 -3.95 -0.05 0.11
N ASP A 31 -4.41 -1.02 0.90
CA ASP A 31 -5.42 -2.01 0.48
C ASP A 31 -6.67 -1.33 -0.10
N MET A 32 -7.18 -0.30 0.59
CA MET A 32 -8.35 0.47 0.13
C MET A 32 -8.07 1.20 -1.20
N LEU A 33 -6.84 1.70 -1.41
CA LEU A 33 -6.48 2.36 -2.66
C LEU A 33 -6.43 1.37 -3.83
N ALA A 34 -5.88 0.19 -3.59
CA ALA A 34 -5.87 -0.91 -4.54
C ALA A 34 -7.30 -1.34 -4.90
N ASP A 35 -8.18 -1.53 -3.90
CA ASP A 35 -9.60 -1.84 -4.09
C ASP A 35 -10.34 -0.78 -4.93
N TYR A 36 -9.90 0.48 -4.84
CA TYR A 36 -10.43 1.59 -5.64
C TYR A 36 -9.82 1.69 -7.04
N GLY A 37 -8.90 0.80 -7.40
CA GLY A 37 -8.24 0.74 -8.70
C GLY A 37 -7.15 1.80 -8.88
N VAL A 38 -6.50 2.24 -7.79
CA VAL A 38 -5.26 3.02 -7.89
C VAL A 38 -4.16 2.10 -8.40
N SER A 39 -3.46 2.51 -9.47
CA SER A 39 -2.41 1.68 -10.07
C SER A 39 -1.14 1.64 -9.21
N ASP A 40 -0.39 0.55 -9.35
CA ASP A 40 0.91 0.37 -8.70
C ASP A 40 1.89 1.49 -9.04
N GLU A 41 1.90 1.96 -10.28
CA GLU A 41 2.70 3.13 -10.69
C GLU A 41 2.37 4.37 -9.85
N THR A 42 1.09 4.57 -9.53
CA THR A 42 0.65 5.71 -8.70
C THR A 42 1.01 5.50 -7.23
N LEU A 43 0.93 4.26 -6.73
CA LEU A 43 1.37 3.91 -5.37
C LEU A 43 2.89 4.09 -5.23
N MET A 44 3.67 3.57 -6.18
CA MET A 44 5.12 3.73 -6.23
C MET A 44 5.55 5.19 -6.30
N ALA A 45 4.80 6.04 -7.01
CA ALA A 45 5.08 7.48 -7.05
C ALA A 45 4.98 8.11 -5.64
N ALA A 46 4.13 7.60 -4.76
CA ALA A 46 3.94 8.14 -3.41
C ALA A 46 5.06 7.74 -2.41
N LEU A 47 6.00 6.88 -2.84
CA LEU A 47 7.13 6.44 -2.01
C LEU A 47 8.06 7.62 -1.66
N GLY A 48 8.67 7.54 -0.48
CA GLY A 48 9.59 8.55 0.06
C GLY A 48 8.88 9.71 0.76
N SER A 49 7.54 9.70 0.79
CA SER A 49 6.72 10.72 1.47
C SER A 49 6.55 10.44 2.97
N SER A 50 6.46 9.16 3.36
CA SER A 50 6.24 8.75 4.74
C SER A 50 6.69 7.32 4.95
N SER A 51 7.56 7.07 5.93
CA SER A 51 8.11 5.72 6.19
C SER A 51 7.05 4.63 6.42
N SER A 52 5.94 4.95 7.08
CA SER A 52 4.83 4.03 7.29
C SER A 52 4.04 3.72 6.01
N LEU A 53 3.90 4.72 5.13
CA LEU A 53 3.25 4.54 3.84
C LEU A 53 4.16 3.77 2.90
N ASP A 54 5.45 4.07 2.91
CA ASP A 54 6.47 3.37 2.14
C ASP A 54 6.48 1.89 2.50
N TYR A 55 6.46 1.55 3.79
CA TYR A 55 6.39 0.16 4.24
C TYR A 55 5.14 -0.55 3.70
N ALA A 56 3.96 0.08 3.82
CA ALA A 56 2.71 -0.49 3.37
C ALA A 56 2.64 -0.68 1.84
N ILE A 57 3.15 0.28 1.06
CA ILE A 57 3.22 0.17 -0.41
C ILE A 57 4.13 -0.98 -0.81
N ASN A 58 5.33 -1.07 -0.24
CA ASN A 58 6.24 -2.18 -0.57
C ASN A 58 5.63 -3.52 -0.15
N TYR A 59 5.00 -3.61 1.02
CA TYR A 59 4.34 -4.83 1.47
C TYR A 59 3.23 -5.29 0.51
N TYR A 60 2.41 -4.34 0.03
CA TYR A 60 1.37 -4.62 -0.97
C TYR A 60 1.97 -5.13 -2.29
N LEU A 61 2.98 -4.43 -2.82
CA LEU A 61 3.61 -4.79 -4.10
C LEU A 61 4.34 -6.14 -4.02
N ASP A 62 5.08 -6.39 -2.93
CA ASP A 62 5.74 -7.67 -2.70
C ASP A 62 4.69 -8.81 -2.59
N SER A 63 3.55 -8.54 -1.95
CA SER A 63 2.47 -9.53 -1.81
C SER A 63 1.70 -9.78 -3.11
N ASP A 64 1.71 -8.83 -4.06
CA ASP A 64 1.11 -9.00 -5.39
C ASP A 64 2.03 -9.80 -6.31
N ASP A 65 3.37 -9.62 -6.18
CA ASP A 65 4.38 -10.42 -6.88
C ASP A 65 4.37 -11.91 -6.45
N ASP A 66 3.98 -12.24 -5.21
CA ASP A 66 3.82 -13.61 -4.72
C ASP A 66 2.64 -14.38 -5.37
N TYR A 67 1.73 -13.72 -6.09
CA TYR A 67 0.69 -14.43 -6.86
C TYR A 67 1.18 -14.96 -8.23
N ASP A 68 2.44 -14.72 -8.60
CA ASP A 68 3.04 -15.21 -9.86
C ASP A 68 3.98 -16.43 -9.68
N GLU A 69 4.15 -16.98 -8.45
CA GLU A 69 5.00 -18.17 -8.18
C GLU A 69 4.25 -19.40 -7.60
N ASP A 70 2.93 -19.53 -7.82
CA ASP A 70 2.16 -20.72 -7.40
C ASP A 70 1.27 -21.29 -8.53
N ASP A 71 1.78 -21.39 -9.77
CA ASP A 71 1.33 -22.42 -10.74
C ASP A 71 1.98 -23.77 -10.37
N TYR A 72 1.70 -24.23 -9.13
CA TYR A 72 1.98 -25.62 -8.76
C TYR A 72 1.02 -26.52 -9.52
N ASP A 73 1.53 -27.02 -10.65
CA ASP A 73 1.15 -28.24 -11.36
C ASP A 73 0.82 -29.38 -10.36
N GLU A 74 -0.42 -29.42 -9.88
CA GLU A 74 -1.01 -30.58 -9.20
C GLU A 74 -2.19 -31.10 -10.02
N ASP A 75 -1.91 -31.46 -11.29
CA ASP A 75 -2.80 -32.29 -12.12
C ASP A 75 -2.20 -33.70 -12.29
N TYR A 76 -2.62 -34.60 -11.38
CA TYR A 76 -2.86 -36.06 -11.51
C TYR A 76 -1.84 -37.01 -12.18
#